data_AF-I4B3K6-F1
#
_entry.id   AF-I4B3K6-F1
#
_cell.length_a   1.000
_cell.length_b   1.000
_cell.length_c   1.000
_cell.angle_alpha   90.00
_cell.angle_beta   90.00
_cell.angle_gamma   90.00
#
_symmetry.space_group_name_H-M   'P 1'
#
loop_
_entity.id
_entity.type
_entity.pdbx_description
1 polymer ?
#
loop_
_entity_poly.entity_id
_entity_poly.type
_entity_poly.pdbx_seq_one_letter_code
_entity_poly.pdbx_strand_id
1 'polypeptide(L)'
;MKKIVSLIAAMGLVAALGAVQVVHHEDKVQGCERLGETSAGNLFSTMDKETAIQTVKAQAKAMNADKVFVNVTAQVHGKLGKQYTAKAAAWKCDK
;
A
#
# COMPACT_ATOMS: atom_id res chain seq x y z
N MET A 1 -41.76 -3.50 -35.80
CA MET A 1 -42.05 -3.60 -34.35
C MET A 1 -40.75 -3.93 -33.62
N LYS A 2 -40.35 -3.06 -32.67
CA LYS A 2 -39.10 -3.14 -31.91
C LYS A 2 -39.16 -4.25 -30.84
N LYS A 3 -38.31 -5.27 -30.99
CA LYS A 3 -37.80 -6.15 -29.93
C LYS A 3 -36.37 -6.47 -30.39
N ILE A 4 -35.32 -6.29 -29.60
CA ILE A 4 -34.97 -7.09 -28.44
C ILE A 4 -33.97 -6.27 -27.61
N VAL A 5 -34.19 -6.31 -26.30
CA VAL A 5 -33.29 -5.87 -25.25
C VAL A 5 -32.05 -6.76 -25.28
N SER A 6 -30.87 -6.20 -25.51
CA SER A 6 -29.59 -6.81 -25.13
C SER A 6 -28.95 -5.93 -24.07
N LEU A 7 -29.36 -6.16 -22.82
CA LEU A 7 -28.42 -6.13 -21.70
C LEU A 7 -27.30 -7.09 -22.05
N ILE A 8 -26.04 -6.65 -21.93
CA ILE A 8 -24.87 -7.39 -21.45
C ILE A 8 -23.62 -6.55 -21.74
N ALA A 9 -22.71 -6.61 -20.77
CA ALA A 9 -21.31 -6.17 -20.82
C ALA A 9 -21.08 -4.67 -20.65
N ALA A 10 -20.79 -4.26 -19.41
CA ALA A 10 -19.43 -3.88 -19.03
C ALA A 10 -19.43 -3.20 -17.66
N MET A 11 -19.32 -3.99 -16.60
CA MET A 11 -18.68 -3.56 -15.35
C MET A 11 -17.90 -4.80 -14.91
N GLY A 12 -16.71 -5.01 -15.44
CA GLY A 12 -15.58 -4.15 -15.15
C GLY A 12 -14.80 -4.87 -14.07
N LEU A 13 -13.97 -5.82 -14.54
CA LEU A 13 -12.86 -6.47 -13.85
C LEU A 13 -12.89 -6.35 -12.31
N VAL A 14 -13.31 -7.41 -11.62
CA VAL A 14 -12.81 -7.67 -10.26
C VAL A 14 -11.33 -7.94 -10.44
N ALA A 15 -10.52 -6.87 -10.44
CA ALA A 15 -9.09 -6.96 -10.39
C ALA A 15 -8.79 -7.74 -9.12
N ALA A 16 -8.33 -8.97 -9.29
CA ALA A 16 -7.78 -9.78 -8.22
C ALA A 16 -6.79 -8.88 -7.47
N LEU A 17 -7.16 -8.47 -6.25
CA LEU A 17 -6.32 -7.70 -5.33
C LEU A 17 -5.13 -8.59 -4.97
N GLY A 18 -4.16 -8.61 -5.89
CA GLY A 18 -2.87 -9.24 -5.70
C GLY A 18 -2.23 -8.65 -4.46
N ALA A 19 -1.45 -9.47 -3.76
CA ALA A 19 -0.69 -8.99 -2.62
C ALA A 19 0.08 -7.72 -2.99
N VAL A 20 -0.10 -6.65 -2.21
CA VAL A 20 0.54 -5.34 -2.42
C VAL A 20 2.05 -5.55 -2.53
N GLN A 21 2.61 -5.23 -3.70
CA GLN A 21 4.01 -5.49 -3.99
C GLN A 21 4.89 -4.42 -3.35
N VAL A 22 5.86 -4.81 -2.54
CA VAL A 22 6.84 -3.86 -2.00
C VAL A 22 7.90 -3.61 -3.05
N VAL A 23 8.07 -2.34 -3.41
CA VAL A 23 9.12 -1.88 -4.29
C VAL A 23 10.14 -1.08 -3.51
N HIS A 24 11.42 -1.21 -3.87
CA HIS A 24 12.55 -0.56 -3.20
C HIS A 24 13.16 0.56 -4.06
N HIS A 25 12.58 0.83 -5.22
CA HIS A 25 13.06 1.84 -6.16
C HIS A 25 11.87 2.52 -6.86
N GLU A 26 12.00 3.82 -7.10
CA GLU A 26 10.94 4.63 -7.74
C GLU A 26 10.72 4.29 -9.22
N ASP A 27 11.71 3.70 -9.91
CA ASP A 27 11.53 3.22 -11.30
C ASP A 27 10.40 2.19 -11.40
N LYS A 28 10.12 1.45 -10.33
CA LYS A 28 9.06 0.44 -10.29
C LYS A 28 7.65 1.02 -10.14
N VAL A 29 7.50 2.31 -9.88
CA VAL A 29 6.19 2.99 -9.81
C VAL A 29 5.96 3.96 -10.97
N GLN A 30 6.86 3.99 -11.96
CA GLN A 30 6.63 4.76 -13.18
C GLN A 30 5.36 4.28 -13.89
N GLY A 31 4.47 5.23 -14.19
CA GLY A 31 3.17 4.97 -14.79
C GLY A 31 2.06 4.59 -13.80
N CYS A 32 2.36 4.53 -12.50
CA CYS A 32 1.35 4.30 -11.46
C CYS A 32 0.86 5.63 -10.86
N GLU A 33 -0.41 5.68 -10.45
CA GLU A 33 -1.01 6.80 -9.74
C GLU A 33 -0.66 6.73 -8.25
N ARG A 34 -0.22 7.85 -7.66
CA ARG A 34 0.04 7.93 -6.22
C ARG A 34 -1.27 8.09 -5.47
N LEU A 35 -1.65 7.09 -4.68
CA LEU A 35 -2.85 7.12 -3.84
C LEU A 35 -2.65 7.90 -2.54
N GLY A 36 -1.42 7.91 -2.01
CA GLY A 36 -1.08 8.62 -0.79
C GLY A 36 0.05 7.97 -0.01
N GLU A 37 0.21 8.39 1.24
CA GLU A 37 1.19 7.81 2.17
C GLU A 37 0.50 7.18 3.37
N THR A 38 1.03 6.04 3.81
CA THR A 38 0.64 5.32 5.01
C THR A 38 1.79 5.31 5.99
N SER A 39 1.50 5.30 7.28
CA SER A 39 2.53 5.26 8.32
C SER A 39 2.11 4.36 9.46
N ALA A 40 3.05 3.57 9.97
CA ALA A 40 2.86 2.71 11.13
C ALA A 40 4.01 2.89 12.12
N GLY A 41 3.65 2.93 13.40
CA GLY A 41 4.55 3.27 14.50
C GLY A 41 4.66 4.79 14.71
N ASN A 42 5.06 5.17 15.91
CA ASN A 42 5.47 6.54 16.25
C ASN A 42 6.45 6.47 17.44
N LEU A 43 7.00 7.63 17.86
CA LEU A 43 7.94 7.74 18.99
C LEU A 43 7.42 7.14 20.32
N PHE A 44 6.11 6.91 20.44
CA PHE A 44 5.43 6.43 21.64
C PHE A 44 4.80 5.04 21.48
N SER A 45 4.65 4.55 20.24
CA SER A 45 4.18 3.22 19.90
C SER A 45 5.35 2.40 19.37
N THR A 46 6.03 1.73 20.31
CA THR A 46 7.03 0.71 20.02
C THR A 46 6.39 -0.41 19.20
N MET A 47 6.72 -0.45 17.92
CA MET A 47 6.44 -1.60 17.05
C MET A 47 7.77 -2.22 16.65
N ASP A 48 7.81 -3.54 16.58
CA ASP A 48 8.91 -4.23 15.92
C ASP A 48 8.87 -3.94 14.40
N LYS A 49 10.02 -4.15 13.74
CA LYS A 49 10.19 -3.85 12.32
C LYS A 49 9.17 -4.59 11.45
N GLU A 50 8.87 -5.84 11.78
CA GLU A 50 7.99 -6.68 10.95
C GLU A 50 6.55 -6.21 11.04
N THR A 51 6.06 -5.97 12.26
CA THR A 51 4.71 -5.46 12.50
C THR A 51 4.54 -4.08 11.84
N ALA A 52 5.53 -3.19 11.93
CA ALA A 52 5.47 -1.88 11.27
C ALA A 52 5.30 -2.01 9.74
N ILE A 53 6.05 -2.92 9.11
CA ILE A 53 5.95 -3.19 7.66
C ILE A 53 4.58 -3.81 7.31
N GLN A 54 4.10 -4.77 8.09
CA GLN A 54 2.79 -5.41 7.85
C GLN A 54 1.64 -4.42 7.96
N THR A 55 1.69 -3.50 8.93
CA THR A 55 0.67 -2.48 9.11
C THR A 55 0.61 -1.52 7.92
N VAL A 56 1.74 -0.99 7.43
CA VAL A 56 1.72 -0.10 6.26
C VAL A 56 1.26 -0.82 4.98
N LYS A 57 1.58 -2.11 4.82
CA LYS A 57 1.05 -2.94 3.72
C LYS A 57 -0.46 -3.12 3.81
N ALA A 58 -0.98 -3.42 5.00
CA ALA A 58 -2.41 -3.57 5.22
C ALA A 58 -3.16 -2.27 4.94
N GLN A 59 -2.63 -1.14 5.41
CA GLN A 59 -3.19 0.18 5.11
C GLN A 59 -3.18 0.48 3.60
N ALA A 60 -2.07 0.22 2.91
CA ALA A 60 -2.01 0.42 1.47
C ALA A 60 -2.95 -0.52 0.69
N LYS A 61 -3.13 -1.76 1.16
CA LYS A 61 -4.13 -2.68 0.59
C LYS A 61 -5.54 -2.13 0.75
N ALA A 62 -5.86 -1.54 1.91
CA ALA A 62 -7.16 -0.91 2.14
C ALA A 62 -7.37 0.32 1.24
N MET A 63 -6.29 0.96 0.77
CA MET A 63 -6.33 2.04 -0.22
C MET A 63 -6.48 1.55 -1.67
N ASN A 64 -6.56 0.23 -1.91
CA ASN A 64 -6.52 -0.38 -3.24
C ASN A 64 -5.20 -0.09 -3.99
N ALA A 65 -4.07 -0.06 -3.27
CA ALA A 65 -2.76 0.07 -3.88
C ALA A 65 -2.26 -1.28 -4.42
N ASP A 66 -1.61 -1.25 -5.59
CA ASP A 66 -0.93 -2.40 -6.17
C ASP A 66 0.53 -2.49 -5.71
N LYS A 67 1.18 -1.33 -5.56
CA LYS A 67 2.58 -1.21 -5.17
C LYS A 67 2.74 -0.28 -3.97
N VAL A 68 3.71 -0.61 -3.11
CA VAL A 68 4.12 0.24 -1.99
C VAL A 68 5.62 0.40 -1.95
N PHE A 69 6.07 1.64 -1.80
CA PHE A 69 7.45 1.93 -1.47
C PHE A 69 7.57 2.10 0.04
N VAL A 70 8.18 1.13 0.74
CA VAL A 70 8.27 1.13 2.21
C VAL A 70 9.65 1.66 2.65
N ASN A 71 9.65 2.72 3.45
CA ASN A 71 10.81 3.25 4.14
C ASN A 71 10.69 2.99 5.64
N VAL A 72 11.62 2.23 6.20
CA VAL A 72 11.67 1.93 7.64
C VAL A 72 12.79 2.73 8.28
N THR A 73 12.43 3.61 9.20
CA THR A 73 13.38 4.36 10.03
C THR A 73 13.48 3.68 11.39
N ALA A 74 14.70 3.40 11.83
CA ALA A 74 14.99 2.97 13.19
C ALA A 74 15.46 4.18 14.00
N GLN A 75 14.85 4.41 15.16
CA GLN A 75 15.29 5.42 16.13
C GLN A 75 15.70 4.73 17.43
N VAL A 76 16.87 5.08 17.94
CA VAL A 76 17.38 4.53 19.20
C VAL A 76 17.00 5.49 20.32
N HIS A 77 16.12 5.06 21.22
CA HIS A 77 15.75 5.84 22.40
C HIS A 77 16.52 5.30 23.62
N GLY A 78 17.25 6.18 24.31
CA GLY A 78 18.16 5.81 25.40
C GLY A 78 17.54 5.03 26.56
N LYS A 79 16.23 5.14 26.78
CA LYS A 79 15.48 4.40 27.83
C LYS A 79 14.50 3.35 27.30
N LEU A 80 14.09 3.44 26.04
CA LEU A 80 13.00 2.63 25.47
C LEU A 80 13.51 1.63 24.42
N GLY A 81 14.81 1.61 24.15
CA GLY A 81 15.42 0.73 23.16
C GLY A 81 15.24 1.20 21.72
N LYS A 82 15.30 0.28 20.77
CA LYS A 82 15.13 0.57 19.33
C LYS A 82 13.65 0.64 18.98
N GLN A 83 13.23 1.77 18.42
CA GLN A 83 11.89 2.00 17.91
C GLN A 83 11.93 1.99 16.39
N TYR A 84 10.92 1.39 15.75
CA TYR A 84 10.80 1.36 14.30
C TYR A 84 9.57 2.14 13.87
N THR A 85 9.73 2.98 12.85
CA THR A 85 8.64 3.67 12.17
C THR A 85 8.71 3.28 10.71
N ALA A 86 7.62 2.74 10.17
CA ALA A 86 7.49 2.46 8.76
C ALA A 86 6.61 3.53 8.12
N LYS A 87 7.08 4.11 7.01
CA LYS A 87 6.30 4.94 6.10
C LYS A 87 6.21 4.22 4.78
N ALA A 88 5.06 4.23 4.12
CA ALA A 88 4.95 3.68 2.78
C ALA A 88 4.19 4.63 1.86
N ALA A 89 4.74 4.87 0.67
CA ALA A 89 3.98 5.52 -0.40
C ALA A 89 3.20 4.45 -1.16
N ALA A 90 1.88 4.60 -1.23
CA ALA A 90 0.95 3.69 -1.87
C ALA A 90 0.66 4.14 -3.29
N TRP A 91 0.78 3.22 -4.24
CA TRP A 91 0.62 3.46 -5.67
C TRP A 91 -0.34 2.46 -6.28
N LYS A 92 -1.25 2.95 -7.10
CA LYS A 92 -2.15 2.14 -7.93
C LYS A 92 -1.59 2.10 -9.34
N CYS A 93 -1.42 0.91 -9.88
CA CYS A 93 -0.95 0.75 -11.25
C CYS A 93 -2.12 0.20 -12.05
N ASP A 94 -2.79 1.05 -12.84
CA ASP A 94 -3.70 0.54 -13.85
C ASP A 94 -2.88 -0.26 -14.86
N LYS A 95 -3.20 -1.56 -14.98
CA LYS A 95 -2.57 -2.45 -15.96
C LYS A 95 -2.95 -2.07 -17.38
#